data_AF-A0A1I4KJY6-F1
#
_entry.id   AF-A0A1I4KJY6-F1
#
_cell.length_a   1.000
_cell.length_b   1.000
_cell.length_c   1.000
_cell.angle_alpha   90.00
_cell.angle_beta   90.00
_cell.angle_gamma   90.00
#
_symmetry.space_group_name_H-M   'P 1'
#
loop_
_entity.id
_entity.type
_entity.pdbx_description
1 polymer ?
#
loop_
_entity_poly.entity_id
_entity_poly.type
_entity_poly.pdbx_seq_one_letter_code
_entity_poly.pdbx_strand_id
1 'polypeptide(L)'
;MTEHVIERLGHQGDGIAAGPIFAPMALPGEVVSGVVEGNRLTDMRVMTPSGDRVKPPCRHYKACGGCQLQHASDGFVADWKVSVVRQALAAQGIESDMRPILTSPAKSRRRAVISARRTKKGSTAGFHARASDVITEIPDCQLLDPGLLPALAVSADLAKVGSSRKGEVSVTATLSEVGLDLAVVGGKPLDGPLMAQLAQETERHRLARLTWDGEIVATRVSPVQTLGTADVVPPPGAFLQATPHGENALLGAVQEAITQGTKGVDLFAGCGTFTLPLAERAQMHGVEGEAAMVRALDAGWRKAHGLKQVTTEARDLFRNPIIASDLRYDFAVIDPPRAGAEAQVAELALSDMREIAFVSCNPVTFARDAAILIKGGYRLDWVQVVDQFRWSAHVELAARFVRV
;
A
#
# COMPACT_ATOMS: atom_id res chain seq x y z
N MET A 1 12.18 34.75 -16.29
CA MET A 1 11.41 33.69 -15.60
C MET A 1 10.05 34.28 -15.30
N THR A 2 8.97 33.57 -15.62
CA THR A 2 7.60 34.03 -15.32
C THR A 2 7.22 33.60 -13.92
N GLU A 3 6.45 34.45 -13.22
CA GLU A 3 5.88 34.13 -11.92
C GLU A 3 4.46 33.58 -12.07
N HIS A 4 4.13 32.60 -11.24
CA HIS A 4 2.85 31.89 -11.24
C HIS A 4 2.34 31.76 -9.81
N VAL A 5 1.05 31.99 -9.61
CA VAL A 5 0.37 31.71 -8.34
C VAL A 5 -0.16 30.29 -8.38
N ILE A 6 0.16 29.48 -7.37
CA ILE A 6 -0.37 28.13 -7.25
C ILE A 6 -1.79 28.19 -6.68
N GLU A 7 -2.75 27.66 -7.42
CA GLU A 7 -4.18 27.73 -7.09
C GLU A 7 -4.62 26.56 -6.23
N ARG A 8 -4.10 25.36 -6.50
CA ARG A 8 -4.51 24.12 -5.84
C ARG A 8 -3.44 23.05 -5.92
N LEU A 9 -3.65 21.96 -5.17
CA LEU A 9 -2.83 20.76 -5.24
C LEU A 9 -3.55 19.69 -6.06
N GLY A 10 -2.85 19.08 -7.02
CA GLY A 10 -3.35 17.95 -7.80
C GLY A 10 -3.34 16.65 -7.00
N HIS A 11 -4.01 15.61 -7.51
CA HIS A 11 -4.11 14.30 -6.85
C HIS A 11 -2.77 13.57 -6.66
N GLN A 12 -1.70 13.97 -7.38
CA GLN A 12 -0.34 13.44 -7.22
C GLN A 12 0.55 14.30 -6.30
N GLY A 13 -0.02 15.34 -5.67
CA GLY A 13 0.73 16.26 -4.81
C GLY A 13 1.58 17.29 -5.55
N ASP A 14 1.36 17.49 -6.85
CA ASP A 14 1.93 18.62 -7.61
C ASP A 14 1.06 19.86 -7.41
N GLY A 15 1.67 21.02 -7.18
CA GLY A 15 0.97 22.31 -7.23
C GLY A 15 0.48 22.58 -8.66
N ILE A 16 -0.65 23.26 -8.81
CA ILE A 16 -1.24 23.59 -10.11
C ILE A 16 -1.55 25.08 -10.13
N ALA A 17 -0.91 25.81 -11.04
CA ALA A 17 -1.23 27.19 -11.39
C ALA A 17 -2.17 27.23 -12.60
N ALA A 18 -2.68 28.42 -12.92
CA ALA A 18 -3.47 28.67 -14.14
C ALA A 18 -2.75 28.17 -15.40
N GLY A 19 -3.47 27.51 -16.32
CA GLY A 19 -2.90 27.05 -17.60
C GLY A 19 -3.33 25.66 -18.10
N PRO A 20 -3.67 24.66 -17.26
CA PRO A 20 -3.05 24.35 -15.96
C PRO A 20 -1.54 24.10 -16.09
N ILE A 21 -0.74 24.67 -15.19
CA ILE A 21 0.72 24.46 -15.14
C ILE A 21 1.09 23.71 -13.85
N PHE A 22 1.73 22.55 -13.98
CA PHE A 22 2.14 21.69 -12.88
C PHE A 22 3.48 22.15 -12.29
N ALA A 23 3.49 22.40 -10.99
CA ALA A 23 4.60 22.89 -10.19
C ALA A 23 4.93 21.90 -9.07
N PRO A 24 5.87 20.95 -9.30
CA PRO A 24 6.23 19.97 -8.28
C PRO A 24 6.82 20.63 -7.03
N MET A 25 6.42 20.15 -5.86
CA MET A 25 6.87 20.68 -4.56
C MET A 25 6.46 22.13 -4.28
N ALA A 26 5.41 22.63 -4.94
CA ALA A 26 4.77 23.89 -4.65
C ALA A 26 3.41 23.68 -3.97
N LEU A 27 3.02 24.61 -3.10
CA LEU A 27 1.78 24.56 -2.33
C LEU A 27 0.79 25.64 -2.79
N PRO A 28 -0.52 25.44 -2.61
CA PRO A 28 -1.53 26.48 -2.86
C PRO A 28 -1.21 27.78 -2.12
N GLY A 29 -1.45 28.91 -2.80
CA GLY A 29 -1.17 30.25 -2.31
C GLY A 29 0.28 30.72 -2.53
N GLU A 30 1.17 29.86 -3.01
CA GLU A 30 2.55 30.25 -3.28
C GLU A 30 2.70 31.02 -4.59
N VAL A 31 3.64 31.96 -4.58
CA VAL A 31 4.17 32.57 -5.81
C VAL A 31 5.47 31.84 -6.16
N VAL A 32 5.51 31.21 -7.33
CA VAL A 32 6.68 30.50 -7.83
C VAL A 32 7.18 31.12 -9.13
N SER A 33 8.49 31.18 -9.32
CA SER A 33 9.11 31.51 -10.61
C SER A 33 9.74 30.27 -11.22
N GLY A 34 9.80 30.21 -12.55
CA GLY A 34 10.46 29.10 -13.25
C GLY A 34 10.44 29.26 -14.77
N VAL A 35 10.78 28.17 -15.45
CA VAL A 35 10.67 28.03 -16.90
C VAL A 35 9.51 27.09 -17.20
N VAL A 36 8.61 27.48 -18.10
CA VAL A 36 7.48 26.64 -18.50
C VAL A 36 7.92 25.77 -19.67
N GLU A 37 7.91 24.45 -19.45
CA GLU A 37 8.16 23.43 -20.46
C GLU A 37 6.90 22.58 -20.64
N GLY A 38 6.20 22.80 -21.76
CA GLY A 38 4.88 22.20 -21.98
C GLY A 38 3.88 22.69 -20.95
N ASN A 39 3.43 21.79 -20.07
CA ASN A 39 2.54 22.10 -18.95
C ASN A 39 3.21 22.00 -17.58
N ARG A 40 4.55 21.95 -17.50
CA ARG A 40 5.29 21.85 -16.23
C ARG A 40 6.21 23.04 -16.02
N LEU A 41 6.39 23.42 -14.76
CA LEU A 41 7.43 24.34 -14.33
C LEU A 41 8.73 23.57 -14.01
N THR A 42 9.82 23.98 -14.66
CA THR A 42 11.20 23.55 -14.40
C THR A 42 12.01 24.70 -13.80
N ASP A 43 13.17 24.39 -13.23
CA ASP A 43 14.06 25.36 -12.54
C ASP A 43 13.33 26.26 -11.52
N MET A 44 12.35 25.67 -10.84
CA MET A 44 11.39 26.39 -10.01
C MET A 44 12.02 26.95 -8.74
N ARG A 45 11.65 28.18 -8.38
CA ARG A 45 11.93 28.82 -7.09
C ARG A 45 10.65 29.33 -6.46
N VAL A 46 10.50 29.12 -5.16
CA VAL A 46 9.40 29.70 -4.38
C VAL A 46 9.80 31.13 -3.98
N MET A 47 9.03 32.11 -4.44
CA MET A 47 9.23 33.54 -4.18
C MET A 47 8.48 33.97 -2.93
N THR A 48 7.26 33.48 -2.76
CA THR A 48 6.43 33.70 -1.58
C THR A 48 5.92 32.35 -1.09
N PRO A 49 6.40 31.84 0.07
CA PRO A 49 5.99 30.55 0.59
C PRO A 49 4.60 30.63 1.25
N SER A 50 3.89 29.50 1.24
CA SER A 50 2.63 29.34 1.99
C SER A 50 2.91 29.23 3.49
N GLY A 51 1.94 29.60 4.33
CA GLY A 51 2.01 29.39 5.79
C GLY A 51 2.10 27.92 6.18
N ASP A 52 1.64 27.01 5.31
CA ASP A 52 1.77 25.56 5.49
C ASP A 52 3.11 25.00 5.03
N ARG A 53 4.00 25.82 4.44
CA ARG A 53 5.31 25.33 4.02
C ARG A 53 6.19 25.07 5.23
N VAL A 54 6.70 23.84 5.32
CA VAL A 54 7.68 23.44 6.33
C VAL A 54 8.99 22.99 5.67
N LYS A 55 10.07 22.93 6.47
CA LYS A 55 11.33 22.33 6.04
C LYS A 55 11.15 20.79 6.01
N PRO A 56 11.39 20.13 4.86
CA PRO A 56 11.34 18.68 4.78
C PRO A 56 12.28 18.01 5.80
N PRO A 57 11.79 17.05 6.61
CA PRO A 57 12.63 16.38 7.60
C PRO A 57 13.67 15.45 6.95
N CYS A 58 13.40 14.91 5.75
CA CYS A 58 14.34 14.05 5.05
C CYS A 58 15.33 14.86 4.21
N ARG A 59 16.63 14.72 4.49
CA ARG A 59 17.70 15.32 3.66
C ARG A 59 17.68 14.85 2.20
N HIS A 60 17.10 13.69 1.93
CA HIS A 60 17.02 13.09 0.60
C HIS A 60 15.82 13.59 -0.22
N TYR A 61 14.91 14.37 0.38
CA TYR A 61 13.61 14.72 -0.19
C TYR A 61 13.66 15.31 -1.61
N LYS A 62 14.66 16.17 -1.90
CA LYS A 62 14.78 16.79 -3.22
C LYS A 62 15.22 15.82 -4.32
N ALA A 63 15.94 14.75 -3.97
CA ALA A 63 16.52 13.82 -4.93
C ALA A 63 15.70 12.52 -5.06
N CYS A 64 15.18 12.00 -3.94
CA CYS A 64 14.42 10.76 -3.88
C CYS A 64 12.98 10.95 -4.37
N GLY A 65 12.49 10.08 -5.26
CA GLY A 65 11.12 10.12 -5.76
C GLY A 65 10.05 9.58 -4.80
N GLY A 66 10.45 9.04 -3.65
CA GLY A 66 9.55 8.31 -2.74
C GLY A 66 8.57 9.16 -1.94
N CYS A 67 8.82 10.45 -1.75
CA CYS A 67 7.92 11.37 -1.03
C CYS A 67 7.61 12.60 -1.91
N GLN A 68 6.37 13.08 -1.86
CA GLN A 68 5.93 14.23 -2.66
C GLN A 68 5.55 15.46 -1.82
N LEU A 69 5.30 15.30 -0.52
CA LEU A 69 4.64 16.31 0.31
C LEU A 69 5.35 16.65 1.63
N GLN A 70 6.63 16.29 1.81
CA GLN A 70 7.37 16.63 3.04
C GLN A 70 7.56 18.15 3.28
N HIS A 71 7.29 18.95 2.26
CA HIS A 71 7.39 20.41 2.31
C HIS A 71 6.11 21.08 2.80
N ALA A 72 5.05 20.31 3.06
CA ALA A 72 3.79 20.78 3.63
C ALA A 72 3.68 20.36 5.11
N SER A 73 2.96 21.17 5.89
CA SER A 73 2.58 20.84 7.27
C SER A 73 1.77 19.54 7.30
N ASP A 74 1.90 18.77 8.39
CA ASP A 74 1.15 17.50 8.50
C ASP A 74 -0.37 17.74 8.49
N GLY A 75 -0.84 18.87 9.05
CA GLY A 75 -2.25 19.27 9.01
C GLY A 75 -2.74 19.52 7.59
N PHE A 76 -1.98 20.25 6.78
CA PHE A 76 -2.31 20.47 5.37
C PHE A 76 -2.39 19.16 4.57
N VAL A 77 -1.42 18.25 4.78
CA VAL A 77 -1.41 16.95 4.07
C VAL A 77 -2.61 16.10 4.48
N ALA A 78 -2.95 16.09 5.77
CA ALA A 78 -4.13 15.41 6.31
C ALA A 78 -5.41 15.90 5.64
N ASP A 79 -5.65 17.21 5.66
CA ASP A 79 -6.85 17.82 5.08
C ASP A 79 -6.94 17.61 3.56
N TRP A 80 -5.80 17.74 2.87
CA TRP A 80 -5.72 17.47 1.44
C TRP A 80 -6.09 16.02 1.11
N LYS A 81 -5.56 15.02 1.82
CA LYS A 81 -5.89 13.60 1.58
C LYS A 81 -7.36 13.30 1.80
N VAL A 82 -7.97 13.86 2.84
CA VAL A 82 -9.42 13.75 3.06
C VAL A 82 -10.18 14.42 1.91
N SER A 83 -9.73 15.59 1.44
CA SER A 83 -10.37 16.27 0.32
C SER A 83 -10.31 15.48 -0.99
N VAL A 84 -9.24 14.71 -1.24
CA VAL A 84 -9.11 13.84 -2.42
C VAL A 84 -10.22 12.79 -2.44
N VAL A 85 -10.48 12.15 -1.28
CA VAL A 85 -11.55 11.15 -1.16
C VAL A 85 -12.92 11.80 -1.29
N ARG A 86 -13.14 12.93 -0.60
CA ARG A 86 -14.39 13.69 -0.67
C ARG A 86 -14.73 14.12 -2.09
N GLN A 87 -13.75 14.61 -2.85
CA GLN A 87 -13.95 15.03 -4.24
C GLN A 87 -14.28 13.85 -5.16
N ALA A 88 -13.67 12.68 -4.94
CA ALA A 88 -13.99 11.48 -5.72
C ALA A 88 -15.44 11.02 -5.48
N LEU A 89 -15.91 11.05 -4.23
CA LEU A 89 -17.30 10.76 -3.88
C LEU A 89 -18.27 11.80 -4.45
N ALA A 90 -17.96 13.09 -4.31
CA ALA A 90 -18.78 14.17 -4.84
C ALA A 90 -18.90 14.12 -6.37
N ALA A 91 -17.88 13.64 -7.08
CA ALA A 91 -17.94 13.41 -8.53
C ALA A 91 -18.95 12.32 -8.94
N GLN A 92 -19.38 11.47 -8.01
CA GLN A 92 -20.48 10.51 -8.17
C GLN A 92 -21.79 10.98 -7.52
N GLY A 93 -21.85 12.23 -7.06
CA GLY A 93 -23.01 12.77 -6.33
C GLY A 93 -23.20 12.17 -4.93
N ILE A 94 -22.15 11.60 -4.34
CA ILE A 94 -22.21 10.94 -3.04
C ILE A 94 -21.68 11.90 -1.97
N GLU A 95 -22.48 12.09 -0.92
CA GLU A 95 -22.07 12.72 0.33
C GLU A 95 -21.94 11.66 1.42
N SER A 96 -20.96 11.83 2.31
CA SER A 96 -20.70 10.91 3.42
C SER A 96 -20.10 11.67 4.59
N ASP A 97 -20.30 11.15 5.80
CA ASP A 97 -19.51 11.54 6.96
C ASP A 97 -18.04 11.15 6.72
N MET A 98 -17.15 12.14 6.79
CA MET A 98 -15.71 11.98 6.58
C MET A 98 -15.03 12.09 7.94
N ARG A 99 -14.56 10.96 8.46
CA ARG A 99 -13.90 10.91 9.77
C ARG A 99 -12.51 11.55 9.72
N PRO A 100 -11.98 12.01 10.88
CA PRO A 100 -10.60 12.49 10.98
C PRO A 100 -9.61 11.44 10.47
N ILE A 101 -8.68 11.84 9.61
CA ILE A 101 -7.69 10.92 9.04
C ILE A 101 -6.79 10.29 10.10
N LEU A 102 -6.48 9.01 9.92
CA LEU A 102 -5.52 8.28 10.74
C LEU A 102 -4.21 8.14 9.98
N THR A 103 -3.21 8.93 10.38
CA THR A 103 -1.88 8.86 9.77
C THR A 103 -1.00 7.93 10.60
N SER A 104 -0.29 6.99 9.96
CA SER A 104 0.76 6.17 10.61
C SER A 104 1.81 7.06 11.28
N PRO A 105 2.85 6.62 11.99
CA PRO A 105 3.97 7.50 12.39
C PRO A 105 5.10 7.53 11.33
N ALA A 106 6.05 8.47 11.46
CA ALA A 106 7.30 8.40 10.72
C ALA A 106 8.10 7.14 11.11
N LYS A 107 9.02 6.68 10.26
CA LYS A 107 9.87 5.50 10.51
C LYS A 107 9.09 4.24 10.91
N SER A 108 7.98 3.96 10.23
CA SER A 108 7.09 2.83 10.55
C SER A 108 6.78 1.93 9.35
N ARG A 109 7.33 2.26 8.18
CA ARG A 109 7.10 1.49 6.95
C ARG A 109 7.89 0.20 7.01
N ARG A 110 7.18 -0.92 7.14
CA ARG A 110 7.72 -2.29 7.28
C ARG A 110 7.94 -3.02 5.96
N ARG A 111 7.59 -2.41 4.82
CA ARG A 111 7.91 -2.96 3.50
C ARG A 111 8.26 -1.89 2.46
N ALA A 112 9.18 -2.22 1.57
CA ALA A 112 9.60 -1.36 0.47
C ALA A 112 10.09 -2.18 -0.73
N VAL A 113 10.00 -1.60 -1.92
CA VAL A 113 10.64 -2.14 -3.12
C VAL A 113 11.88 -1.30 -3.39
N ILE A 114 13.05 -1.90 -3.22
CA ILE A 114 14.35 -1.24 -3.31
C ILE A 114 14.96 -1.57 -4.68
N SER A 115 15.32 -0.54 -5.43
CA SER A 115 16.08 -0.69 -6.65
C SER A 115 17.56 -0.80 -6.34
N ALA A 116 18.23 -1.79 -6.90
CA ALA A 116 19.67 -1.94 -6.74
C ALA A 116 20.37 -2.33 -8.05
N ARG A 117 21.57 -1.79 -8.27
CA ARG A 117 22.36 -2.08 -9.46
C ARG A 117 23.84 -2.19 -9.13
N ARG A 118 24.56 -2.98 -9.93
CA ARG A 118 26.01 -3.01 -9.88
C ARG A 118 26.58 -1.79 -10.61
N THR A 119 27.62 -1.18 -10.05
CA THR A 119 28.33 -0.05 -10.66
C THR A 119 29.77 -0.46 -10.99
N LYS A 120 30.50 0.39 -11.74
CA LYS A 120 31.93 0.13 -12.02
C LYS A 120 32.78 0.01 -10.75
N LYS A 121 32.40 0.70 -9.67
CA LYS A 121 33.15 0.79 -8.41
C LYS A 121 32.51 0.01 -7.25
N GLY A 122 31.44 -0.75 -7.50
CA GLY A 122 30.72 -1.46 -6.44
C GLY A 122 29.27 -1.73 -6.83
N SER A 123 28.33 -1.24 -6.03
CA SER A 123 26.90 -1.25 -6.31
C SER A 123 26.24 -0.03 -5.66
N THR A 124 24.97 0.17 -5.95
CA THR A 124 24.14 1.19 -5.30
C THR A 124 22.75 0.62 -5.10
N ALA A 125 22.08 1.05 -4.05
CA ALA A 125 20.71 0.69 -3.74
C ALA A 125 19.95 1.86 -3.12
N GLY A 126 18.66 1.96 -3.45
CA GLY A 126 17.81 3.04 -2.97
C GLY A 126 16.50 3.07 -3.73
N PHE A 127 15.99 4.28 -3.94
CA PHE A 127 14.77 4.50 -4.72
C PHE A 127 15.09 5.37 -5.94
N HIS A 128 14.31 5.21 -7.00
CA HIS A 128 14.39 6.08 -8.16
C HIS A 128 14.12 7.54 -7.79
N ALA A 129 14.86 8.44 -8.44
CA ALA A 129 14.60 9.87 -8.39
C ALA A 129 13.26 10.19 -9.08
N ARG A 130 12.70 11.37 -8.78
CA ARG A 130 11.40 11.78 -9.34
C ARG A 130 11.47 11.78 -10.88
N ALA A 131 10.59 10.98 -11.50
CA ALA A 131 10.51 10.83 -12.96
C ALA A 131 11.86 10.49 -13.64
N SER A 132 12.68 9.64 -13.01
CA SER A 132 14.02 9.30 -13.51
C SER A 132 14.44 7.90 -13.07
N ASP A 133 15.16 7.16 -13.93
CA ASP A 133 15.75 5.85 -13.60
C ASP A 133 17.02 5.96 -12.72
N VAL A 134 17.37 7.16 -12.25
CA VAL A 134 18.52 7.38 -11.37
C VAL A 134 18.17 6.88 -9.96
N ILE A 135 18.84 5.84 -9.50
CA ILE A 135 18.76 5.36 -8.12
C ILE A 135 19.45 6.37 -7.18
N THR A 136 18.70 6.84 -6.19
CA THR A 136 19.16 7.73 -5.12
C THR A 136 19.36 6.94 -3.83
N GLU A 137 20.57 6.99 -3.28
CA GLU A 137 20.88 6.37 -1.99
C GLU A 137 20.24 7.15 -0.84
N ILE A 138 19.62 6.40 0.07
CA ILE A 138 18.77 6.94 1.13
C ILE A 138 19.05 6.26 2.49
N PRO A 139 20.30 6.30 3.00
CA PRO A 139 20.69 5.62 4.23
C PRO A 139 19.96 6.11 5.49
N ASP A 140 19.28 7.27 5.43
CA ASP A 140 18.51 7.84 6.54
C ASP A 140 17.08 8.17 6.07
N CYS A 141 16.39 7.15 5.52
CA CYS A 141 15.01 7.29 5.10
C CYS A 141 14.09 7.54 6.30
N GLN A 142 13.36 8.65 6.29
CA GLN A 142 12.44 9.02 7.38
C GLN A 142 11.11 8.24 7.37
N LEU A 143 10.89 7.36 6.38
CA LEU A 143 9.69 6.52 6.29
C LEU A 143 9.92 5.08 6.75
N LEU A 144 11.06 4.49 6.38
CA LEU A 144 11.33 3.08 6.64
C LEU A 144 11.50 2.84 8.14
N ASP A 145 10.93 1.73 8.60
CA ASP A 145 11.19 1.21 9.93
C ASP A 145 12.71 1.00 10.12
N PRO A 146 13.29 1.31 11.30
CA PRO A 146 14.71 1.07 11.57
C PRO A 146 15.15 -0.39 11.34
N GLY A 147 14.28 -1.37 11.58
CA GLY A 147 14.52 -2.78 11.29
C GLY A 147 14.52 -3.12 9.80
N LEU A 148 13.88 -2.29 8.97
CA LEU A 148 13.86 -2.44 7.51
C LEU A 148 15.05 -1.72 6.83
N LEU A 149 15.57 -0.63 7.42
CA LEU A 149 16.69 0.15 6.85
C LEU A 149 17.90 -0.70 6.39
N PRO A 150 18.34 -1.75 7.11
CA PRO A 150 19.43 -2.62 6.65
C PRO A 150 19.22 -3.22 5.26
N ALA A 151 17.96 -3.40 4.82
CA ALA A 151 17.63 -3.94 3.50
C ALA A 151 18.23 -3.12 2.35
N LEU A 152 18.51 -1.82 2.54
CA LEU A 152 19.20 -1.00 1.54
C LEU A 152 20.62 -1.52 1.27
N ALA A 153 21.40 -1.76 2.34
CA ALA A 153 22.75 -2.27 2.22
C ALA A 153 22.76 -3.71 1.69
N VAL A 154 21.84 -4.55 2.18
CA VAL A 154 21.67 -5.93 1.70
C VAL A 154 21.36 -5.94 0.21
N SER A 155 20.44 -5.09 -0.26
CA SER A 155 20.08 -5.00 -1.68
C SER A 155 21.27 -4.62 -2.55
N ALA A 156 22.12 -3.69 -2.06
CA ALA A 156 23.35 -3.32 -2.75
C ALA A 156 24.32 -4.52 -2.85
N ASP A 157 24.47 -5.31 -1.79
CA ASP A 157 25.35 -6.48 -1.78
C ASP A 157 24.82 -7.61 -2.67
N LEU A 158 23.51 -7.90 -2.62
CA LEU A 158 22.85 -8.84 -3.52
C LEU A 158 23.01 -8.44 -5.00
N ALA A 159 22.94 -7.13 -5.32
CA ALA A 159 23.19 -6.65 -6.66
C ALA A 159 24.65 -6.88 -7.12
N LYS A 160 25.65 -6.77 -6.22
CA LYS A 160 27.05 -7.07 -6.58
C LYS A 160 27.21 -8.52 -7.04
N VAL A 161 26.53 -9.43 -6.35
CA VAL A 161 26.57 -10.88 -6.57
C VAL A 161 25.77 -11.25 -7.82
N GLY A 162 24.47 -10.97 -7.79
CA GLY A 162 23.50 -11.54 -8.72
C GLY A 162 23.09 -10.65 -9.88
N SER A 163 23.38 -9.35 -9.91
CA SER A 163 22.96 -8.50 -11.04
C SER A 163 23.99 -8.43 -12.17
N SER A 164 23.50 -8.19 -13.39
CA SER A 164 24.35 -7.90 -14.55
C SER A 164 24.88 -6.46 -14.50
N ARG A 165 25.95 -6.13 -15.23
CA ARG A 165 26.51 -4.76 -15.26
C ARG A 165 25.56 -3.70 -15.83
N LYS A 166 24.56 -4.12 -16.60
CA LYS A 166 23.55 -3.24 -17.22
C LYS A 166 22.18 -3.40 -16.57
N GLY A 167 22.01 -4.38 -15.68
CA GLY A 167 20.74 -4.74 -15.07
C GLY A 167 20.52 -4.03 -13.75
N GLU A 168 19.24 -3.84 -13.44
CA GLU A 168 18.73 -3.43 -12.14
C GLU A 168 17.97 -4.62 -11.56
N VAL A 169 18.19 -4.89 -10.28
CA VAL A 169 17.34 -5.81 -9.52
C VAL A 169 16.34 -5.01 -8.69
N SER A 170 15.11 -5.51 -8.65
CA SER A 170 14.05 -5.02 -7.77
C SER A 170 13.97 -5.93 -6.55
N VAL A 171 14.19 -5.37 -5.36
CA VAL A 171 14.20 -6.11 -4.10
C VAL A 171 12.97 -5.72 -3.29
N THR A 172 11.96 -6.58 -3.30
CA THR A 172 10.82 -6.44 -2.37
C THR A 172 11.27 -6.90 -0.99
N ALA A 173 11.43 -5.93 -0.09
CA ALA A 173 11.86 -6.16 1.28
C ALA A 173 10.69 -6.00 2.24
N THR A 174 10.49 -6.99 3.09
CA THR A 174 9.48 -7.01 4.15
C THR A 174 10.14 -7.30 5.49
N LEU A 175 9.83 -6.50 6.51
CA LEU A 175 10.19 -6.78 7.89
C LEU A 175 9.14 -7.75 8.47
N SER A 176 9.61 -8.94 8.87
CA SER A 176 8.83 -9.95 9.59
C SER A 176 9.17 -9.94 11.07
N GLU A 177 8.40 -10.68 11.88
CA GLU A 177 8.64 -10.84 13.32
C GLU A 177 10.04 -11.39 13.65
N VAL A 178 10.68 -12.07 12.69
CA VAL A 178 11.96 -12.76 12.88
C VAL A 178 13.10 -12.20 12.01
N GLY A 179 12.87 -11.14 11.24
CA GLY A 179 13.88 -10.49 10.39
C GLY A 179 13.42 -10.17 8.98
N LEU A 180 14.37 -9.88 8.09
CA LEU A 180 14.09 -9.47 6.71
C LEU A 180 13.72 -10.65 5.81
N ASP A 181 12.60 -10.54 5.12
CA ASP A 181 12.20 -11.39 4.00
C ASP A 181 12.39 -10.62 2.70
N LEU A 182 13.24 -11.12 1.82
CA LEU A 182 13.61 -10.46 0.56
C LEU A 182 13.20 -11.32 -0.63
N ALA A 183 12.42 -10.74 -1.54
CA ALA A 183 12.14 -11.30 -2.85
C ALA A 183 12.77 -10.42 -3.94
N VAL A 184 13.74 -10.96 -4.67
CA VAL A 184 14.48 -10.27 -5.71
C VAL A 184 14.00 -10.69 -7.08
N VAL A 185 13.82 -9.72 -7.98
CA VAL A 185 13.47 -9.94 -9.39
C VAL A 185 14.43 -9.16 -10.30
N GLY A 186 14.70 -9.68 -11.49
CA GLY A 186 15.58 -9.04 -12.49
C GLY A 186 17.05 -9.39 -12.31
N GLY A 187 17.30 -10.51 -11.63
CA GLY A 187 18.62 -11.05 -11.41
C GLY A 187 19.22 -11.74 -12.63
N LYS A 188 20.47 -12.22 -12.50
CA LYS A 188 20.97 -13.28 -13.38
C LYS A 188 20.19 -14.57 -13.08
N PRO A 189 20.00 -15.44 -14.09
CA PRO A 189 19.47 -16.78 -13.87
C PRO A 189 20.28 -17.52 -12.80
N LEU A 190 19.59 -18.26 -11.93
CA LEU A 190 20.25 -19.07 -10.91
C LEU A 190 21.05 -20.21 -11.55
N ASP A 191 22.30 -20.33 -11.14
CA ASP A 191 23.13 -21.52 -11.32
C ASP A 191 23.66 -21.98 -9.95
N GLY A 192 24.28 -23.15 -9.88
CA GLY A 192 24.82 -23.69 -8.62
C GLY A 192 25.76 -22.71 -7.89
N PRO A 193 26.77 -22.11 -8.57
CA PRO A 193 27.64 -21.10 -7.97
C PRO A 193 26.91 -19.86 -7.43
N LEU A 194 25.99 -19.28 -8.21
CA LEU A 194 25.22 -18.11 -7.79
C LEU A 194 24.30 -18.43 -6.62
N MET A 195 23.63 -19.58 -6.64
CA MET A 195 22.79 -20.05 -5.53
C MET A 195 23.60 -20.18 -4.25
N ALA A 196 24.80 -20.78 -4.32
CA ALA A 196 25.70 -20.91 -3.16
C ALA A 196 26.16 -19.54 -2.63
N GLN A 197 26.47 -18.57 -3.50
CA GLN A 197 26.83 -17.21 -3.10
C GLN A 197 25.65 -16.49 -2.44
N LEU A 198 24.46 -16.55 -3.03
CA LEU A 198 23.25 -15.92 -2.46
C LEU A 198 22.84 -16.57 -1.13
N ALA A 199 23.04 -17.88 -0.95
CA ALA A 199 22.84 -18.56 0.32
C ALA A 199 23.82 -18.06 1.40
N GLN A 200 25.09 -17.83 1.04
CA GLN A 200 26.07 -17.22 1.95
C GLN A 200 25.67 -15.78 2.34
N GLU A 201 25.18 -14.99 1.39
CA GLU A 201 24.66 -13.65 1.67
C GLU A 201 23.45 -13.68 2.60
N THR A 202 22.58 -14.68 2.45
CA THR A 202 21.42 -14.91 3.33
C THR A 202 21.87 -15.14 4.78
N GLU A 203 22.89 -15.99 5.00
CA GLU A 203 23.46 -16.22 6.34
C GLU A 203 24.19 -14.99 6.87
N ARG A 204 25.05 -14.37 6.06
CA ARG A 204 25.84 -13.20 6.43
C ARG A 204 24.96 -12.05 6.93
N HIS A 205 23.83 -11.82 6.26
CA HIS A 205 22.88 -10.78 6.61
C HIS A 205 21.79 -11.24 7.57
N ARG A 206 21.80 -12.52 7.99
CA ARG A 206 20.81 -13.13 8.87
C ARG A 206 19.37 -12.91 8.38
N LEU A 207 19.15 -12.99 7.08
CA LEU A 207 17.81 -12.87 6.50
C LEU A 207 16.91 -13.99 7.01
N ALA A 208 15.60 -13.73 7.13
CA ALA A 208 14.62 -14.77 7.39
C ALA A 208 14.50 -15.68 6.15
N ARG A 209 14.31 -15.06 4.98
CA ARG A 209 14.22 -15.73 3.69
C ARG A 209 14.77 -14.84 2.56
N LEU A 210 15.41 -15.48 1.58
CA LEU A 210 15.79 -14.88 0.31
C LEU A 210 15.18 -15.69 -0.83
N THR A 211 14.46 -15.01 -1.71
CA THR A 211 13.91 -15.55 -2.97
C THR A 211 14.49 -14.77 -4.14
N TRP A 212 14.76 -15.45 -5.24
CA TRP A 212 15.39 -14.90 -6.44
C TRP A 212 14.66 -15.37 -7.69
N ASP A 213 14.04 -14.43 -8.42
CA ASP A 213 13.20 -14.67 -9.59
C ASP A 213 12.13 -15.78 -9.37
N GLY A 214 11.54 -15.78 -8.17
CA GLY A 214 10.49 -16.73 -7.75
C GLY A 214 11.01 -18.01 -7.08
N GLU A 215 12.30 -18.29 -7.14
CA GLU A 215 12.91 -19.47 -6.52
C GLU A 215 13.45 -19.15 -5.12
N ILE A 216 13.10 -19.97 -4.12
CA ILE A 216 13.62 -19.79 -2.76
C ILE A 216 15.09 -20.23 -2.75
N VAL A 217 16.00 -19.28 -2.52
CA VAL A 217 17.43 -19.55 -2.36
C VAL A 217 17.68 -20.20 -1.00
N ALA A 218 17.16 -19.58 0.06
CA ALA A 218 17.29 -20.06 1.43
C ALA A 218 16.20 -19.49 2.32
N THR A 219 15.71 -20.30 3.27
CA THR A 219 14.86 -19.88 4.38
C THR A 219 15.54 -20.29 5.67
N ARG A 220 16.12 -19.32 6.39
CA ARG A 220 16.79 -19.57 7.68
C ARG A 220 15.76 -19.72 8.80
N VAL A 221 14.73 -18.87 8.77
CA VAL A 221 13.60 -18.88 9.70
C VAL A 221 12.35 -18.48 8.91
N SER A 222 11.19 -19.07 9.22
CA SER A 222 9.95 -18.71 8.52
C SER A 222 9.60 -17.23 8.79
N PRO A 223 9.45 -16.38 7.76
CA PRO A 223 9.16 -14.96 7.93
C PRO A 223 7.70 -14.74 8.31
N VAL A 224 7.40 -14.90 9.60
CA VAL A 224 6.05 -14.80 10.14
C VAL A 224 5.57 -13.34 10.17
N GLN A 225 4.29 -13.16 9.85
CA GLN A 225 3.49 -11.97 10.10
C GLN A 225 2.33 -12.38 11.01
N THR A 226 2.13 -11.68 12.12
CA THR A 226 1.02 -11.97 13.04
C THR A 226 -0.22 -11.16 12.62
N LEU A 227 -1.30 -11.86 12.27
CA LEU A 227 -2.58 -11.29 11.85
C LEU A 227 -3.66 -11.69 12.86
N GLY A 228 -3.97 -10.77 13.79
CA GLY A 228 -4.77 -11.09 14.97
C GLY A 228 -4.00 -12.04 15.88
N THR A 229 -4.59 -13.18 16.22
CA THR A 229 -3.94 -14.26 17.00
C THR A 229 -3.24 -15.32 16.13
N ALA A 230 -3.25 -15.17 14.80
CA ALA A 230 -2.69 -16.15 13.88
C ALA A 230 -1.33 -15.73 13.33
N ASP A 231 -0.36 -16.66 13.37
CA ASP A 231 0.94 -16.50 12.72
C ASP A 231 0.90 -17.02 11.29
N VAL A 232 1.07 -16.11 10.32
CA VAL A 232 1.02 -16.40 8.88
C VAL A 232 2.41 -16.28 8.29
N VAL A 233 2.76 -17.18 7.35
CA VAL A 233 3.98 -17.06 6.54
C VAL A 233 3.57 -16.72 5.11
N PRO A 234 3.58 -15.43 4.71
CA PRO A 234 3.20 -15.04 3.36
C PRO A 234 4.14 -15.63 2.30
N PRO A 235 3.67 -15.80 1.05
CA PRO A 235 4.57 -16.10 -0.05
C PRO A 235 5.59 -14.96 -0.28
N PRO A 236 6.74 -15.24 -0.91
CA PRO A 236 7.74 -14.22 -1.16
C PRO A 236 7.18 -13.02 -1.93
N GLY A 237 7.49 -11.81 -1.46
CA GLY A 237 7.05 -10.57 -2.11
C GLY A 237 5.55 -10.29 -2.01
N ALA A 238 4.81 -11.06 -1.22
CA ALA A 238 3.38 -10.86 -0.98
C ALA A 238 3.04 -9.42 -0.60
N PHE A 239 1.85 -8.99 -0.99
CA PHE A 239 1.29 -7.73 -0.50
C PHE A 239 0.94 -7.86 0.99
N LEU A 240 1.30 -6.83 1.76
CA LEU A 240 0.93 -6.62 3.15
C LEU A 240 0.66 -5.12 3.36
N GLN A 241 -0.05 -4.75 4.41
CA GLN A 241 -0.16 -3.34 4.77
C GLN A 241 1.24 -2.75 5.04
N ALA A 242 1.51 -1.56 4.52
CA ALA A 242 2.81 -0.90 4.50
C ALA A 242 3.33 -0.54 5.89
N THR A 243 2.44 -0.33 6.86
CA THR A 243 2.78 -0.08 8.27
C THR A 243 1.86 -0.92 9.17
N PRO A 244 2.32 -1.34 10.37
CA PRO A 244 1.44 -1.94 11.38
C PRO A 244 0.32 -1.00 11.83
N HIS A 245 0.60 0.31 11.86
CA HIS A 245 -0.36 1.32 12.31
C HIS A 245 -1.52 1.51 11.31
N GLY A 246 -1.21 1.47 10.02
CA GLY A 246 -2.20 1.49 8.94
C GLY A 246 -3.05 0.23 8.94
N GLU A 247 -2.41 -0.93 9.09
CA GLU A 247 -3.09 -2.22 9.24
C GLU A 247 -4.10 -2.20 10.40
N ASN A 248 -3.65 -1.76 11.58
CA ASN A 248 -4.50 -1.68 12.76
C ASN A 248 -5.64 -0.66 12.60
N ALA A 249 -5.39 0.48 11.94
CA ALA A 249 -6.42 1.48 11.66
C ALA A 249 -7.49 0.93 10.71
N LEU A 250 -7.09 0.25 9.65
CA LEU A 250 -8.01 -0.40 8.71
C LEU A 250 -8.78 -1.54 9.38
N LEU A 251 -8.09 -2.40 10.14
CA LEU A 251 -8.72 -3.50 10.86
C LEU A 251 -9.73 -2.99 11.87
N GLY A 252 -9.38 -1.96 12.66
CA GLY A 252 -10.30 -1.34 13.61
C GLY A 252 -11.54 -0.76 12.92
N ALA A 253 -11.37 -0.08 11.78
CA ALA A 253 -12.49 0.43 10.99
C ALA A 253 -13.37 -0.71 10.44
N VAL A 254 -12.77 -1.79 9.92
CA VAL A 254 -13.52 -2.98 9.46
C VAL A 254 -14.29 -3.63 10.61
N GLN A 255 -13.69 -3.78 11.79
CA GLN A 255 -14.33 -4.33 12.97
C GLN A 255 -15.49 -3.44 13.46
N GLU A 256 -15.34 -2.11 13.40
CA GLU A 256 -16.40 -1.16 13.75
C GLU A 256 -17.55 -1.16 12.72
N ALA A 257 -17.22 -1.34 11.43
CA ALA A 257 -18.21 -1.38 10.36
C ALA A 257 -19.15 -2.58 10.46
N ILE A 258 -18.65 -3.69 11.00
CA ILE A 258 -19.39 -4.95 11.16
C ILE A 258 -19.81 -5.14 12.63
N THR A 259 -21.03 -4.73 12.96
CA THR A 259 -21.55 -4.74 14.33
C THR A 259 -22.25 -6.03 14.72
N GLN A 260 -22.68 -6.84 13.74
CA GLN A 260 -23.42 -8.08 13.97
C GLN A 260 -23.01 -9.20 13.01
N GLY A 261 -23.67 -10.35 13.13
CA GLY A 261 -23.42 -11.51 12.28
C GLY A 261 -22.41 -12.50 12.87
N THR A 262 -22.56 -13.75 12.46
CA THR A 262 -21.74 -14.89 12.90
C THR A 262 -21.06 -15.60 11.74
N LYS A 263 -21.39 -15.24 10.48
CA LYS A 263 -20.81 -15.81 9.27
C LYS A 263 -20.51 -14.70 8.25
N GLY A 264 -19.24 -14.47 7.92
CA GLY A 264 -18.80 -13.43 7.00
C GLY A 264 -18.03 -13.96 5.80
N VAL A 265 -17.92 -13.14 4.76
CA VAL A 265 -17.02 -13.35 3.61
C VAL A 265 -16.00 -12.22 3.53
N ASP A 266 -14.74 -12.56 3.28
CA ASP A 266 -13.65 -11.62 3.03
C ASP A 266 -13.22 -11.76 1.56
N LEU A 267 -13.52 -10.74 0.76
CA LEU A 267 -13.32 -10.71 -0.68
C LEU A 267 -12.02 -9.98 -0.98
N PHE A 268 -11.14 -10.61 -1.77
CA PHE A 268 -9.74 -10.19 -1.94
C PHE A 268 -8.96 -10.32 -0.62
N ALA A 269 -9.14 -11.45 0.07
CA ALA A 269 -8.68 -11.67 1.44
C ALA A 269 -7.14 -11.64 1.59
N GLY A 270 -6.37 -11.73 0.51
CA GLY A 270 -4.92 -11.87 0.56
C GLY A 270 -4.52 -13.04 1.46
N CYS A 271 -3.65 -12.77 2.43
CA CYS A 271 -3.20 -13.76 3.40
C CYS A 271 -4.00 -13.73 4.72
N GLY A 272 -5.14 -13.04 4.74
CA GLY A 272 -6.09 -13.05 5.86
C GLY A 272 -5.96 -11.88 6.83
N THR A 273 -5.55 -10.69 6.36
CA THR A 273 -5.41 -9.48 7.20
C THR A 273 -6.71 -9.15 7.94
N PHE A 274 -7.88 -9.33 7.31
CA PHE A 274 -9.18 -9.17 7.95
C PHE A 274 -9.83 -10.50 8.31
N THR A 275 -9.70 -11.52 7.45
CA THR A 275 -10.23 -12.87 7.69
C THR A 275 -9.85 -13.42 9.07
N LEU A 276 -8.56 -13.41 9.43
CA LEU A 276 -8.07 -14.08 10.63
C LEU A 276 -8.48 -13.36 11.93
N PRO A 277 -8.33 -12.02 12.06
CA PRO A 277 -8.87 -11.31 13.21
C PRO A 277 -10.39 -11.40 13.36
N LEU A 278 -11.15 -11.35 12.25
CA LEU A 278 -12.61 -11.50 12.32
C LEU A 278 -13.04 -12.92 12.69
N ALA A 279 -12.19 -13.92 12.42
CA ALA A 279 -12.43 -15.30 12.81
C ALA A 279 -12.47 -15.50 14.33
N GLU A 280 -11.96 -14.57 15.14
CA GLU A 280 -12.11 -14.61 16.60
C GLU A 280 -13.59 -14.54 17.03
N ARG A 281 -14.46 -13.91 16.21
CA ARG A 281 -15.89 -13.74 16.54
C ARG A 281 -16.87 -14.29 15.51
N ALA A 282 -16.48 -14.54 14.28
CA ALA A 282 -17.38 -15.03 13.21
C ALA A 282 -16.73 -16.19 12.42
N GLN A 283 -17.52 -17.08 11.86
CA GLN A 283 -17.03 -17.98 10.81
C GLN A 283 -16.72 -17.15 9.57
N MET A 284 -15.58 -17.39 8.92
CA MET A 284 -15.14 -16.58 7.79
C MET A 284 -14.91 -17.43 6.54
N HIS A 285 -15.25 -16.87 5.38
CA HIS A 285 -14.88 -17.40 4.08
C HIS A 285 -13.94 -16.42 3.37
N GLY A 286 -12.66 -16.76 3.27
CA GLY A 286 -11.64 -15.92 2.63
C GLY A 286 -11.46 -16.26 1.16
N VAL A 287 -11.69 -15.30 0.27
CA VAL A 287 -11.64 -15.50 -1.19
C VAL A 287 -10.57 -14.61 -1.79
N GLU A 288 -9.63 -15.22 -2.50
CA GLU A 288 -8.44 -14.57 -3.03
C GLU A 288 -8.04 -15.18 -4.38
N GLY A 289 -7.55 -14.39 -5.33
CA GLY A 289 -7.14 -14.89 -6.65
C GLY A 289 -5.82 -15.67 -6.62
N GLU A 290 -4.91 -15.30 -5.72
CA GLU A 290 -3.59 -15.89 -5.58
C GLU A 290 -3.62 -17.12 -4.67
N ALA A 291 -3.55 -18.32 -5.26
CA ALA A 291 -3.60 -19.58 -4.51
C ALA A 291 -2.50 -19.73 -3.43
N ALA A 292 -1.34 -19.06 -3.62
CA ALA A 292 -0.28 -19.05 -2.61
C ALA A 292 -0.66 -18.24 -1.36
N MET A 293 -1.41 -17.15 -1.51
CA MET A 293 -1.92 -16.34 -0.40
C MET A 293 -3.01 -17.11 0.35
N VAL A 294 -3.91 -17.77 -0.38
CA VAL A 294 -4.94 -18.66 0.20
C VAL A 294 -4.32 -19.77 1.06
N ARG A 295 -3.26 -20.42 0.58
CA ARG A 295 -2.54 -21.46 1.35
C ARG A 295 -1.89 -20.89 2.61
N ALA A 296 -1.35 -19.67 2.56
CA ALA A 296 -0.76 -19.03 3.71
C ALA A 296 -1.80 -18.69 4.78
N LEU A 297 -2.95 -18.13 4.37
CA LEU A 297 -4.10 -17.85 5.25
C LEU A 297 -4.58 -19.13 5.95
N ASP A 298 -4.86 -20.17 5.18
CA ASP A 298 -5.37 -21.46 5.65
C ASP A 298 -4.37 -22.15 6.60
N ALA A 299 -3.07 -22.08 6.30
CA ALA A 299 -2.02 -22.60 7.18
C ALA A 299 -1.91 -21.81 8.50
N GLY A 300 -2.08 -20.49 8.46
CA GLY A 300 -2.10 -19.65 9.66
C GLY A 300 -3.31 -19.95 10.54
N TRP A 301 -4.50 -20.04 9.93
CA TRP A 301 -5.73 -20.41 10.65
C TRP A 301 -5.60 -21.75 11.37
N ARG A 302 -5.11 -22.81 10.70
CA ARG A 302 -4.97 -24.15 11.31
C ARG A 302 -4.03 -24.22 12.50
N LYS A 303 -3.11 -23.25 12.63
CA LYS A 303 -2.14 -23.18 13.74
C LYS A 303 -2.59 -22.24 14.85
N ALA A 304 -3.55 -21.37 14.57
CA ALA A 304 -4.07 -20.41 15.53
C ALA A 304 -5.00 -21.08 16.54
N HIS A 305 -5.11 -20.48 17.73
CA HIS A 305 -6.03 -20.91 18.78
C HIS A 305 -7.09 -19.83 18.99
N GLY A 306 -8.31 -20.24 19.35
CA GLY A 306 -9.40 -19.30 19.64
C GLY A 306 -10.13 -18.75 18.40
N LEU A 307 -9.80 -19.21 17.19
CA LEU A 307 -10.51 -18.85 15.97
C LEU A 307 -11.70 -19.78 15.69
N LYS A 308 -12.78 -19.23 15.18
CA LYS A 308 -13.90 -19.97 14.58
C LYS A 308 -13.48 -20.57 13.23
N GLN A 309 -14.40 -21.28 12.59
CA GLN A 309 -14.15 -21.91 11.31
C GLN A 309 -13.80 -20.87 10.24
N VAL A 310 -12.68 -21.10 9.55
CA VAL A 310 -12.31 -20.38 8.35
C VAL A 310 -12.32 -21.37 7.19
N THR A 311 -12.92 -20.96 6.08
CA THR A 311 -12.84 -21.66 4.80
C THR A 311 -12.21 -20.72 3.79
N THR A 312 -11.58 -21.27 2.76
CA THR A 312 -10.90 -20.46 1.76
C THR A 312 -11.19 -20.93 0.35
N GLU A 313 -11.15 -20.00 -0.60
CA GLU A 313 -11.32 -20.28 -2.03
C GLU A 313 -10.33 -19.47 -2.86
N ALA A 314 -9.60 -20.15 -3.76
CA ALA A 314 -8.81 -19.48 -4.79
C ALA A 314 -9.73 -19.14 -5.99
N ARG A 315 -10.07 -17.86 -6.16
CA ARG A 315 -11.02 -17.40 -7.18
C ARG A 315 -10.63 -16.01 -7.69
N ASP A 316 -10.54 -15.88 -9.02
CA ASP A 316 -10.39 -14.58 -9.67
C ASP A 316 -11.74 -13.84 -9.68
N LEU A 317 -11.94 -12.99 -8.67
CA LEU A 317 -13.17 -12.19 -8.49
C LEU A 317 -13.39 -11.14 -9.59
N PHE A 318 -12.39 -10.83 -10.43
CA PHE A 318 -12.58 -9.96 -11.59
C PHE A 318 -13.33 -10.68 -12.72
N ARG A 319 -13.04 -11.96 -12.91
CA ARG A 319 -13.58 -12.77 -14.02
C ARG A 319 -14.74 -13.65 -13.60
N ASN A 320 -14.76 -14.04 -12.33
CA ASN A 320 -15.73 -14.98 -11.76
C ASN A 320 -16.17 -14.47 -10.37
N PRO A 321 -16.98 -13.40 -10.30
CA PRO A 321 -17.49 -12.91 -9.01
C PRO A 321 -18.35 -13.99 -8.32
N ILE A 322 -18.46 -13.91 -7.00
CA ILE A 322 -19.48 -14.68 -6.26
C ILE A 322 -20.82 -14.04 -6.55
N ILE A 323 -21.71 -14.79 -7.20
CA ILE A 323 -23.04 -14.33 -7.57
C ILE A 323 -23.91 -14.11 -6.32
N ALA A 324 -24.88 -13.20 -6.43
CA ALA A 324 -25.74 -12.79 -5.32
C ALA A 324 -26.44 -13.97 -4.61
N SER A 325 -26.87 -15.00 -5.35
CA SER A 325 -27.52 -16.19 -4.77
C SER A 325 -26.60 -17.05 -3.89
N ASP A 326 -25.28 -16.91 -4.06
CA ASP A 326 -24.26 -17.66 -3.33
C ASP A 326 -23.63 -16.85 -2.20
N LEU A 327 -23.89 -15.54 -2.14
CA LEU A 327 -23.51 -14.64 -1.04
C LEU A 327 -24.39 -14.84 0.20
N ARG A 328 -24.43 -16.07 0.72
CA ARG A 328 -25.19 -16.48 1.92
C ARG A 328 -24.38 -16.27 3.21
N TYR A 329 -24.08 -15.00 3.47
CA TYR A 329 -23.32 -14.51 4.63
C TYR A 329 -24.10 -13.40 5.34
N ASP A 330 -23.75 -13.10 6.58
CA ASP A 330 -24.36 -12.03 7.37
C ASP A 330 -23.76 -10.65 6.99
N PHE A 331 -22.46 -10.64 6.66
CA PHE A 331 -21.69 -9.45 6.30
C PHE A 331 -20.56 -9.77 5.31
N ALA A 332 -20.04 -8.73 4.66
CA ALA A 332 -18.87 -8.83 3.79
C ALA A 332 -17.76 -7.84 4.18
N VAL A 333 -16.52 -8.25 3.99
CA VAL A 333 -15.35 -7.38 3.88
C VAL A 333 -14.87 -7.43 2.44
N ILE A 334 -14.47 -6.29 1.89
CA ILE A 334 -13.89 -6.22 0.54
C ILE A 334 -12.70 -5.25 0.51
N ASP A 335 -11.53 -5.73 0.05
CA ASP A 335 -10.30 -4.94 -0.09
C ASP A 335 -9.66 -5.15 -1.47
N PRO A 336 -10.24 -4.58 -2.54
CA PRO A 336 -9.80 -4.86 -3.89
C PRO A 336 -8.51 -4.09 -4.25
N PRO A 337 -7.78 -4.53 -5.27
CA PRO A 337 -6.65 -3.77 -5.78
C PRO A 337 -7.11 -2.45 -6.43
N ARG A 338 -6.16 -1.65 -6.91
CA ARG A 338 -6.42 -0.27 -7.42
C ARG A 338 -7.47 -0.16 -8.52
N ALA A 339 -7.82 -1.24 -9.22
CA ALA A 339 -8.89 -1.26 -10.23
C ALA A 339 -10.31 -1.20 -9.63
N GLY A 340 -10.45 -1.38 -8.31
CA GLY A 340 -11.73 -1.60 -7.64
C GLY A 340 -12.25 -3.02 -7.90
N ALA A 341 -13.53 -3.25 -7.63
CA ALA A 341 -14.15 -4.57 -7.73
C ALA A 341 -15.55 -4.52 -8.35
N GLU A 342 -15.72 -3.71 -9.40
CA GLU A 342 -17.00 -3.40 -10.03
C GLU A 342 -17.94 -4.62 -10.21
N ALA A 343 -17.43 -5.72 -10.79
CA ALA A 343 -18.21 -6.94 -11.00
C ALA A 343 -18.67 -7.60 -9.69
N GLN A 344 -17.78 -7.73 -8.72
CA GLN A 344 -18.12 -8.31 -7.41
C GLN A 344 -19.05 -7.38 -6.61
N VAL A 345 -18.86 -6.06 -6.73
CA VAL A 345 -19.68 -5.05 -6.06
C VAL A 345 -21.10 -5.02 -6.64
N ALA A 346 -21.27 -5.27 -7.94
CA ALA A 346 -22.59 -5.44 -8.54
C ALA A 346 -23.35 -6.62 -7.91
N GLU A 347 -22.68 -7.74 -7.65
CA GLU A 347 -23.29 -8.90 -6.96
C GLU A 347 -23.56 -8.61 -5.46
N LEU A 348 -22.66 -7.90 -4.78
CA LEU A 348 -22.91 -7.44 -3.41
C LEU A 348 -24.16 -6.54 -3.32
N ALA A 349 -24.34 -5.63 -4.28
CA ALA A 349 -25.48 -4.74 -4.36
C ALA A 349 -26.82 -5.49 -4.54
N LEU A 350 -26.79 -6.68 -5.14
CA LEU A 350 -27.96 -7.56 -5.31
C LEU A 350 -28.17 -8.52 -4.12
N SER A 351 -27.18 -8.72 -3.26
CA SER A 351 -27.26 -9.59 -2.08
C SER A 351 -28.17 -8.99 -1.00
N ASP A 352 -28.53 -9.76 0.04
CA ASP A 352 -29.30 -9.27 1.21
C ASP A 352 -28.41 -9.02 2.45
N MET A 353 -27.10 -8.91 2.27
CA MET A 353 -26.16 -8.71 3.39
C MET A 353 -26.42 -7.38 4.10
N ARG A 354 -26.35 -7.38 5.43
CA ARG A 354 -26.71 -6.21 6.24
C ARG A 354 -25.62 -5.15 6.26
N GLU A 355 -24.37 -5.60 6.37
CA GLU A 355 -23.21 -4.74 6.57
C GLU A 355 -22.09 -5.12 5.61
N ILE A 356 -21.48 -4.12 4.98
CA ILE A 356 -20.29 -4.28 4.13
C ILE A 356 -19.22 -3.32 4.63
N ALA A 357 -18.07 -3.86 5.00
CA ALA A 357 -16.85 -3.09 5.24
C ALA A 357 -16.03 -3.03 3.95
N PHE A 358 -15.77 -1.84 3.44
CA PHE A 358 -15.07 -1.63 2.17
C PHE A 358 -13.75 -0.92 2.42
N VAL A 359 -12.64 -1.58 2.12
CA VAL A 359 -11.29 -0.98 2.13
C VAL A 359 -10.87 -0.67 0.70
N SER A 360 -10.17 0.44 0.48
CA SER A 360 -9.67 0.79 -0.85
C SER A 360 -8.42 1.66 -0.79
N CYS A 361 -7.51 1.46 -1.75
CA CYS A 361 -6.35 2.30 -2.00
C CYS A 361 -6.53 3.26 -3.20
N ASN A 362 -7.73 3.32 -3.77
CA ASN A 362 -8.05 4.20 -4.89
C ASN A 362 -9.41 4.87 -4.70
N PRO A 363 -9.43 6.18 -4.40
CA PRO A 363 -10.66 6.93 -4.17
C PRO A 363 -11.62 6.96 -5.38
N VAL A 364 -11.09 6.94 -6.61
CA VAL A 364 -11.92 7.04 -7.83
C VAL A 364 -12.71 5.75 -8.06
N THR A 365 -12.05 4.61 -8.00
CA THR A 365 -12.73 3.32 -8.16
C THR A 365 -13.61 2.99 -6.96
N PHE A 366 -13.20 3.40 -5.76
CA PHE A 366 -14.06 3.35 -4.57
C PHE A 366 -15.35 4.13 -4.77
N ALA A 367 -15.29 5.38 -5.26
CA ALA A 367 -16.49 6.19 -5.47
C ALA A 367 -17.46 5.56 -6.49
N ARG A 368 -16.93 5.00 -7.60
CA ARG A 368 -17.72 4.22 -8.57
C ARG A 368 -18.41 3.04 -7.88
N ASP A 369 -17.64 2.23 -7.14
CA ASP A 369 -18.15 1.03 -6.49
C ASP A 369 -19.17 1.38 -5.38
N ALA A 370 -18.95 2.46 -4.65
CA ALA A 370 -19.89 3.01 -3.67
C ALA A 370 -21.22 3.42 -4.32
N ALA A 371 -21.20 4.04 -5.49
CA ALA A 371 -22.42 4.40 -6.23
C ALA A 371 -23.25 3.17 -6.60
N ILE A 372 -22.60 2.06 -6.95
CA ILE A 372 -23.25 0.78 -7.26
C ILE A 372 -23.94 0.22 -6.01
N LEU A 373 -23.25 0.18 -4.86
CA LEU A 373 -23.86 -0.26 -3.59
C LEU A 373 -25.04 0.62 -3.19
N ILE A 374 -24.91 1.94 -3.31
CA ILE A 374 -25.99 2.88 -2.97
C ILE A 374 -27.23 2.66 -3.84
N LYS A 375 -27.02 2.46 -5.15
CA LYS A 375 -28.12 2.11 -6.07
C LYS A 375 -28.75 0.75 -5.73
N GLY A 376 -27.99 -0.17 -5.13
CA GLY A 376 -28.44 -1.46 -4.61
C GLY A 376 -29.17 -1.40 -3.26
N GLY A 377 -29.42 -0.21 -2.71
CA GLY A 377 -30.13 -0.07 -1.43
C GLY A 377 -29.23 -0.05 -0.19
N TYR A 378 -27.93 0.18 -0.36
CA TYR A 378 -27.04 0.47 0.77
C TYR A 378 -26.96 1.98 1.04
N ARG A 379 -26.70 2.34 2.29
CA ARG A 379 -26.29 3.68 2.69
C ARG A 379 -24.80 3.64 3.06
N LEU A 380 -24.01 4.55 2.49
CA LEU A 380 -22.67 4.83 2.97
C LEU A 380 -22.79 5.62 4.29
N ASP A 381 -22.39 5.00 5.40
CA ASP A 381 -22.54 5.56 6.75
C ASP A 381 -21.41 6.55 7.06
N TRP A 382 -20.17 6.10 6.90
CA TRP A 382 -18.98 6.90 7.12
C TRP A 382 -17.80 6.41 6.28
N VAL A 383 -16.81 7.28 6.11
CA VAL A 383 -15.50 6.98 5.49
C VAL A 383 -14.37 7.40 6.42
N GLN A 384 -13.46 6.47 6.70
CA GLN A 384 -12.23 6.68 7.46
C GLN A 384 -11.06 6.69 6.49
N VAL A 385 -10.39 7.84 6.36
CA VAL A 385 -9.15 7.92 5.57
C VAL A 385 -7.98 7.43 6.43
N VAL A 386 -7.10 6.61 5.85
CA VAL A 386 -5.91 6.07 6.50
C VAL A 386 -4.68 6.46 5.67
N ASP A 387 -3.75 7.18 6.28
CA ASP A 387 -2.48 7.54 5.66
C ASP A 387 -1.33 6.68 6.20
N GLN A 388 -1.21 5.48 5.64
CA GLN A 388 -0.05 4.62 5.85
C GLN A 388 1.13 4.93 4.92
N PHE A 389 0.94 5.83 3.96
CA PHE A 389 1.95 6.30 3.02
C PHE A 389 2.27 7.78 3.23
N ARG A 390 2.66 8.12 4.47
CA ARG A 390 2.95 9.49 4.87
C ARG A 390 3.82 10.24 3.87
N TRP A 391 3.46 11.50 3.63
CA TRP A 391 4.10 12.43 2.70
C TRP A 391 4.13 11.96 1.23
N SER A 392 3.43 10.89 0.89
CA SER A 392 3.13 10.53 -0.49
C SER A 392 1.71 10.97 -0.87
N ALA A 393 1.42 10.92 -2.17
CA ALA A 393 0.08 11.16 -2.69
C ALA A 393 -0.90 9.98 -2.49
N HIS A 394 -0.42 8.82 -2.06
CA HIS A 394 -1.27 7.65 -1.86
C HIS A 394 -2.22 7.87 -0.69
N VAL A 395 -3.44 7.39 -0.86
CA VAL A 395 -4.50 7.40 0.14
C VAL A 395 -5.06 5.99 0.23
N GLU A 396 -5.33 5.57 1.45
CA GLU A 396 -6.22 4.46 1.70
C GLU A 396 -7.42 4.92 2.50
N LEU A 397 -8.48 4.12 2.46
CA LEU A 397 -9.69 4.36 3.20
C LEU A 397 -10.36 3.05 3.59
N ALA A 398 -11.15 3.13 4.65
CA ALA A 398 -12.16 2.14 5.01
C ALA A 398 -13.52 2.83 5.09
N ALA A 399 -14.58 2.12 4.72
CA ALA A 399 -15.93 2.64 4.71
C ALA A 399 -16.93 1.60 5.21
N ARG A 400 -18.02 2.09 5.81
CA ARG A 400 -19.14 1.26 6.24
C ARG A 400 -20.35 1.48 5.35
N PHE A 401 -20.88 0.39 4.81
CA PHE A 401 -22.17 0.38 4.15
C PHE A 401 -23.16 -0.45 4.96
N VAL A 402 -24.38 0.06 5.10
CA VAL A 402 -25.49 -0.61 5.79
C VAL A 402 -26.70 -0.66 4.85
N ARG A 403 -27.35 -1.81 4.75
CA ARG A 403 -28.57 -1.95 3.94
C ARG A 403 -29.72 -1.14 4.56
N VAL A 404 -30.45 -0.40 3.72
CA VAL A 404 -31.57 0.48 4.11
C VAL A 404 -32.90 -0.27 4.11
#